data_AF-A0A4Q9Q3D6-F1
#
_entry.id   AF-A0A4Q9Q3D6-F1
#
_cell.length_a   1.000
_cell.length_b   1.000
_cell.length_c   1.000
_cell.angle_alpha   90.00
_cell.angle_beta   90.00
_cell.angle_gamma   90.00
#
_symmetry.space_group_name_H-M   'P 1'
#
loop_
_entity.id
_entity.type
_entity.pdbx_description
1 polymer ?
#
loop_
_entity_poly.entity_id
_entity_poly.type
_entity_poly.pdbx_seq_one_letter_code
_entity_poly.pdbx_strand_id
1 'polypeptide(L)'
;RVKSILAYMDSVDMNLPLFLDALSWGDTACITDPKVRYERSALVGSEELPRILERWYKVPRASASRSHHVRPQGARKALEEFALGCVEEVLDRELETTSRMFRSPPDCLSEEGLT
;
A
#
# COMPACT_ATOMS: atom_id res chain seq x y z
N ARG A 1 3.12 4.56 -27.91
CA ARG A 1 3.87 5.12 -26.75
C ARG A 1 4.08 4.08 -25.64
N VAL A 2 3.03 3.61 -24.94
CA VAL A 2 3.21 2.63 -23.83
C VAL A 2 3.92 1.34 -24.30
N LYS A 3 3.46 0.72 -25.39
CA LYS A 3 4.11 -0.48 -25.96
C LYS A 3 5.59 -0.25 -26.31
N SER A 4 5.93 0.94 -26.80
CA SER A 4 7.30 1.31 -27.14
C SER A 4 8.18 1.45 -25.89
N ILE A 5 7.63 1.99 -24.79
CA ILE A 5 8.33 2.04 -23.50
C ILE A 5 8.55 0.62 -22.97
N LEU A 6 7.53 -0.24 -23.02
CA LEU A 6 7.68 -1.63 -22.60
C LEU A 6 8.75 -2.37 -23.41
N ALA A 7 8.74 -2.20 -24.74
CA ALA A 7 9.76 -2.79 -25.60
C ALA A 7 11.17 -2.24 -25.31
N TYR A 8 11.28 -0.95 -24.93
CA TYR A 8 12.56 -0.39 -24.49
C TYR A 8 13.02 -0.97 -23.16
N MET A 9 12.11 -1.13 -22.19
CA MET A 9 12.42 -1.78 -20.92
C MET A 9 12.93 -3.21 -21.15
N ASP A 10 12.25 -3.98 -22.00
CA ASP A 10 12.68 -5.32 -22.40
C ASP A 10 14.08 -5.31 -23.01
N SER A 11 14.42 -4.29 -23.83
CA SER A 11 15.75 -4.17 -24.46
C SER A 11 16.90 -3.85 -23.49
N VAL A 12 16.58 -3.42 -22.26
CA VAL A 12 17.57 -3.12 -21.20
C VAL A 12 17.41 -4.07 -20.01
N ASP A 13 16.84 -5.26 -20.23
CA ASP A 13 16.60 -6.30 -19.22
C ASP A 13 15.81 -5.80 -18.00
N MET A 14 14.89 -4.88 -18.22
CA MET A 14 14.04 -4.28 -17.20
C MET A 14 12.57 -4.63 -17.46
N ASN A 15 11.81 -4.95 -16.42
CA ASN A 15 10.36 -5.11 -16.52
C ASN A 15 9.62 -4.14 -15.60
N LEU A 16 8.30 -4.00 -15.80
CA LEU A 16 7.51 -3.01 -15.07
C LEU A 16 7.54 -3.18 -13.54
N PRO A 17 7.41 -4.41 -12.97
CA PRO A 17 7.58 -4.62 -11.54
C PRO A 17 8.95 -4.17 -11.01
N LEU A 18 10.05 -4.59 -11.64
CA LEU A 18 11.40 -4.23 -11.20
C LEU A 18 11.64 -2.73 -11.28
N PHE A 19 11.13 -2.08 -12.33
CA PHE A 19 11.20 -0.63 -12.46
C PHE A 19 10.44 0.10 -11.35
N LEU A 20 9.21 -0.32 -11.07
CA LEU A 20 8.40 0.30 -10.02
C LEU A 20 9.01 0.07 -8.63
N ASP A 21 9.58 -1.09 -8.38
CA ASP A 21 10.29 -1.41 -7.13
C ASP A 21 11.53 -0.53 -6.95
N ALA A 22 12.44 -0.48 -7.95
CA ALA A 22 13.62 0.36 -7.93
C ALA A 22 13.27 1.86 -7.77
N LEU A 23 12.24 2.32 -8.49
CA LEU A 23 11.71 3.68 -8.34
C LEU A 23 11.20 3.93 -6.91
N SER A 24 10.55 2.94 -6.30
CA SER A 24 9.87 3.00 -4.99
C SER A 24 10.75 2.48 -3.84
N TRP A 25 12.01 2.93 -3.79
CA TRP A 25 12.97 2.63 -2.72
C TRP A 25 13.50 1.18 -2.65
N GLY A 26 13.21 0.33 -3.64
CA GLY A 26 13.74 -1.04 -3.71
C GLY A 26 15.21 -1.13 -4.11
N ASP A 27 15.79 -0.05 -4.65
CA ASP A 27 17.20 0.00 -5.06
C ASP A 27 17.96 1.19 -4.44
N THR A 28 19.07 0.90 -3.77
CA THR A 28 19.85 1.91 -3.03
C THR A 28 20.50 2.96 -3.93
N ALA A 29 20.94 2.58 -5.13
CA ALA A 29 21.50 3.54 -6.08
C ALA A 29 20.42 4.52 -6.54
N CYS A 30 19.23 4.01 -6.85
CA CYS A 30 18.03 4.76 -7.23
C CYS A 30 17.49 5.68 -6.13
N ILE A 31 17.69 5.37 -4.85
CA ILE A 31 17.29 6.26 -3.74
C ILE A 31 18.05 7.58 -3.79
N THR A 32 19.35 7.52 -4.09
CA THR A 32 20.25 8.68 -4.08
C THR A 32 20.27 9.46 -5.38
N ASP A 33 19.83 8.86 -6.49
CA ASP A 33 19.80 9.51 -7.79
C ASP A 33 18.79 10.69 -7.82
N PRO A 34 19.24 11.93 -8.17
CA PRO A 34 18.36 13.10 -8.15
C PRO A 34 17.19 13.01 -9.14
N LYS A 35 17.40 12.38 -10.30
CA LYS A 35 16.36 12.25 -11.33
C LYS A 35 15.31 11.24 -10.90
N VAL A 36 15.72 10.08 -10.39
CA VAL A 36 14.81 9.06 -9.86
C VAL A 36 14.03 9.61 -8.68
N ARG A 37 14.68 10.34 -7.77
CA ARG A 37 14.00 11.01 -6.66
C ARG A 37 12.94 12.00 -7.14
N TYR A 38 13.23 12.82 -8.16
CA TYR A 38 12.27 13.74 -8.73
C TYR A 38 11.05 13.01 -9.30
N GLU A 39 11.26 11.98 -10.12
CA GLU A 39 10.17 11.19 -10.71
C GLU A 39 9.34 10.46 -9.65
N ARG A 40 9.99 9.91 -8.62
CA ARG A 40 9.30 9.30 -7.47
C ARG A 40 8.42 10.33 -6.75
N SER A 41 8.96 11.52 -6.45
CA SER A 41 8.18 12.60 -5.82
C SER A 41 7.00 13.03 -6.69
N ALA A 42 7.19 13.13 -8.01
CA ALA A 42 6.12 13.43 -8.94
C ALA A 42 5.03 12.34 -8.92
N LEU A 43 5.40 11.06 -8.91
CA LEU A 43 4.44 9.95 -8.82
C LEU A 43 3.66 9.98 -7.51
N VAL A 44 4.35 10.08 -6.37
CA VAL A 44 3.74 10.02 -5.03
C VAL A 44 2.85 11.23 -4.78
N GLY A 45 3.20 12.41 -5.30
CA GLY A 45 2.40 13.63 -5.21
C GLY A 45 1.32 13.76 -6.29
N SER A 46 1.18 12.79 -7.20
CA SER A 46 0.25 12.88 -8.33
C SER A 46 -1.19 12.55 -7.95
N GLU A 47 -2.15 13.16 -8.65
CA GLU A 47 -3.56 12.74 -8.58
C GLU A 47 -3.79 11.38 -9.27
N GLU A 48 -2.85 10.95 -10.11
CA GLU A 48 -2.86 9.68 -10.82
C GLU A 48 -2.68 8.50 -9.88
N LEU A 49 -1.79 8.58 -8.89
CA LEU A 49 -1.45 7.45 -8.03
C LEU A 49 -2.68 6.88 -7.29
N PRO A 50 -3.52 7.67 -6.60
CA PRO A 50 -4.76 7.16 -5.99
C PRO A 50 -5.69 6.49 -7.02
N ARG A 51 -5.83 7.08 -8.21
CA ARG A 51 -6.66 6.52 -9.30
C ARG A 51 -6.08 5.21 -9.86
N ILE A 52 -4.76 5.04 -9.83
CA ILE A 52 -4.10 3.78 -10.21
C ILE A 52 -4.41 2.70 -9.18
N LEU A 53 -4.22 2.99 -7.88
CA LEU A 53 -4.51 2.06 -6.78
C LEU A 53 -5.98 1.64 -6.76
N GLU A 54 -6.91 2.57 -6.97
CA GLU A 54 -8.34 2.27 -7.06
C GLU A 54 -8.65 1.32 -8.23
N ARG A 55 -8.04 1.55 -9.39
CA ARG A 55 -8.21 0.66 -10.56
C ARG A 55 -7.58 -0.71 -10.35
N TRP A 56 -6.47 -0.80 -9.60
CA TRP A 56 -5.87 -2.08 -9.23
C TRP A 56 -6.74 -2.86 -8.23
N TYR A 57 -7.34 -2.18 -7.26
CA TYR A 57 -8.28 -2.75 -6.31
C TYR A 57 -9.59 -3.19 -6.99
N LYS A 58 -10.09 -2.35 -7.90
CA LYS A 58 -11.41 -2.48 -8.53
C LYS A 58 -11.26 -2.44 -10.06
N VAL A 59 -10.67 -3.50 -10.63
CA VAL A 59 -10.41 -3.62 -12.08
C VAL A 59 -11.67 -3.33 -12.91
N PRO A 60 -11.62 -2.40 -13.90
CA PRO A 60 -12.76 -2.10 -14.76
C PRO A 60 -13.31 -3.36 -15.45
N ARG A 61 -14.64 -3.44 -15.60
CA ARG A 61 -15.26 -4.54 -16.34
C ARG A 61 -14.96 -4.37 -17.84
N ALA A 62 -14.46 -5.42 -18.49
CA ALA A 62 -14.34 -5.41 -19.94
C ALA A 62 -15.76 -5.44 -20.54
N SER A 63 -16.11 -4.45 -21.36
CA SER A 63 -17.40 -4.39 -22.07
C SER A 63 -17.54 -5.46 -23.16
N ALA A 64 -16.44 -6.11 -23.55
CA ALA A 64 -16.37 -6.98 -24.71
C ALA A 64 -16.60 -8.48 -24.44
N SER A 65 -16.64 -8.93 -23.18
CA SER A 65 -16.81 -10.36 -22.90
C SER A 65 -18.25 -10.68 -22.51
N ARG A 66 -19.01 -11.19 -23.48
CA ARG A 66 -20.30 -11.86 -23.25
C ARG A 66 -20.14 -13.24 -22.59
N SER A 67 -18.91 -13.70 -22.29
CA SER A 67 -18.62 -15.08 -21.87
C SER A 67 -17.76 -15.24 -20.61
N HIS A 68 -17.38 -14.17 -19.92
CA HIS A 68 -16.67 -14.29 -18.63
C HIS A 68 -17.39 -13.51 -17.53
N HIS A 69 -18.22 -14.21 -16.76
CA HIS A 69 -18.85 -13.68 -15.54
C HIS A 69 -17.86 -13.45 -14.39
N VAL A 70 -16.58 -13.80 -14.57
CA VAL A 70 -15.54 -13.67 -13.55
C VAL A 70 -14.78 -12.37 -13.74
N ARG A 71 -14.88 -11.49 -12.75
CA ARG A 71 -14.09 -10.27 -12.69
C ARG A 71 -12.62 -10.61 -12.41
N PRO A 72 -11.63 -9.98 -13.09
CA PRO A 72 -10.23 -10.10 -12.69
C PRO A 72 -10.04 -9.63 -11.25
N GLN A 73 -9.29 -10.38 -10.45
CA GLN A 73 -9.03 -10.05 -9.04
C GLN A 73 -8.15 -8.80 -8.89
N GLY A 74 -7.33 -8.48 -9.90
CA GLY A 74 -6.39 -7.35 -9.84
C GLY A 74 -5.43 -7.48 -8.66
N ALA A 75 -5.08 -6.35 -8.04
CA ALA A 75 -4.27 -6.33 -6.83
C ALA A 75 -5.12 -6.34 -5.55
N ARG A 76 -6.41 -6.73 -5.64
CA ARG A 76 -7.36 -6.60 -4.52
C ARG A 76 -6.85 -7.24 -3.22
N LYS A 77 -6.42 -8.50 -3.29
CA LYS A 77 -5.94 -9.24 -2.12
C LYS A 77 -4.74 -8.54 -1.48
N ALA A 78 -3.73 -8.21 -2.28
CA ALA A 78 -2.52 -7.55 -1.80
C ALA A 78 -2.81 -6.17 -1.16
N LEU A 79 -3.73 -5.40 -1.76
CA LEU A 79 -4.14 -4.09 -1.22
C LEU A 79 -4.98 -4.22 0.05
N GLU A 80 -5.84 -5.24 0.17
CA GLU A 80 -6.60 -5.52 1.40
C GLU A 80 -5.67 -5.95 2.54
N GLU A 81 -4.72 -6.84 2.27
CA GLU A 81 -3.70 -7.28 3.24
C GLU A 81 -2.84 -6.11 3.71
N PHE A 82 -2.37 -5.28 2.78
CA PHE A 82 -1.62 -4.06 3.12
C PHE A 82 -2.45 -3.09 3.97
N ALA A 83 -3.69 -2.82 3.56
CA ALA A 83 -4.57 -1.90 4.28
C ALA A 83 -4.89 -2.40 5.70
N LEU A 84 -5.05 -3.71 5.89
CA LEU A 84 -5.25 -4.30 7.21
C LEU A 84 -4.05 -4.05 8.12
N GLY A 85 -2.83 -4.29 7.64
CA GLY A 85 -1.60 -3.99 8.40
C GLY A 85 -1.50 -2.51 8.81
N CYS A 86 -1.85 -1.58 7.92
CA CYS A 86 -1.89 -0.16 8.27
C CYS A 86 -2.92 0.14 9.38
N VAL A 87 -4.08 -0.52 9.37
CA VAL A 87 -5.11 -0.34 10.40
C VAL A 87 -4.65 -0.92 11.73
N GLU A 88 -4.00 -2.08 11.73
CA GLU A 88 -3.41 -2.69 12.93
C GLU A 88 -2.41 -1.75 13.60
N GLU A 89 -1.44 -1.19 12.85
CA GLU A 89 -0.46 -0.24 13.38
C GLU A 89 -1.12 1.01 13.99
N VAL A 90 -2.18 1.53 13.36
CA VAL A 90 -2.93 2.67 13.89
C VAL A 90 -3.65 2.29 15.17
N LEU A 91 -4.33 1.14 15.19
CA LEU A 91 -5.05 0.67 16.38
C LEU A 91 -4.11 0.45 17.56
N ASP A 92 -2.95 -0.17 17.36
CA ASP A 92 -1.96 -0.39 18.40
C ASP A 92 -1.50 0.93 19.01
N ARG A 93 -1.19 1.94 18.17
CA ARG A 93 -0.81 3.27 18.63
C ARG A 93 -1.91 3.96 19.46
N GLU A 94 -3.16 3.85 19.03
CA GLU A 94 -4.30 4.44 19.75
C GLU A 94 -4.57 3.71 21.08
N LEU A 95 -4.44 2.38 21.11
CA LEU A 95 -4.58 1.57 22.32
C LEU A 95 -3.47 1.87 23.33
N GLU A 96 -2.23 2.01 22.90
CA GLU A 96 -1.12 2.43 23.77
C GLU A 96 -1.39 3.81 24.39
N THR A 97 -1.88 4.74 23.58
CA THR A 97 -2.20 6.11 24.01
C THR A 97 -3.32 6.13 25.05
N THR A 98 -4.38 5.34 24.82
CA THR A 98 -5.56 5.29 25.69
C THR A 98 -5.41 4.32 26.88
N SER A 99 -4.39 3.45 26.88
CA SER A 99 -4.13 2.46 27.92
C SER A 99 -4.10 3.04 29.34
N ARG A 100 -3.64 4.28 29.49
CA ARG A 100 -3.58 4.99 30.78
C ARG A 100 -4.96 5.31 31.35
N MET A 101 -5.96 5.50 30.51
CA MET A 101 -7.34 5.77 30.93
C MET A 101 -8.06 4.52 31.45
N PHE A 102 -7.59 3.33 31.05
CA PHE A 102 -8.16 2.05 31.47
C PHE A 102 -7.47 1.43 32.68
N ARG A 103 -6.45 2.10 33.26
CA ARG A 103 -5.81 1.65 34.49
C ARG A 103 -6.68 2.05 35.69
N SER A 104 -7.03 1.08 36.53
CA SER A 104 -7.65 1.35 37.82
C SER A 104 -6.72 2.21 38.68
N PRO A 105 -7.27 3.15 39.49
CA PRO A 105 -6.50 3.83 40.51
C PRO A 105 -5.83 2.79 41.44
N PRO A 106 -4.59 3.03 41.89
CA PRO A 106 -3.86 2.11 42.77
C PRO A 106 -4.59 1.83 44.09
N ASP A 107 -5.50 2.73 44.50
CA ASP A 107 -6.21 2.67 45.78
C ASP A 107 -7.53 1.87 45.74
N CYS A 108 -7.93 1.30 44.59
CA CYS A 108 -9.21 0.59 44.45
C CYS A 108 -9.11 -0.93 44.69
N LEU A 109 -7.96 -1.46 45.11
CA LEU A 109 -7.76 -2.87 45.44
C LEU A 109 -7.46 -3.02 46.93
N SER A 110 -8.43 -2.72 47.80
CA SER A 110 -8.33 -3.12 49.21
C SER A 110 -8.83 -4.55 49.37
N GLU A 111 -8.13 -5.34 50.19
CA GLU A 111 -8.41 -6.76 50.42
C GLU A 111 -9.83 -7.03 50.98
N GLU A 112 -10.55 -6.01 51.44
CA GLU A 112 -11.91 -6.13 51.96
C GLU A 112 -12.98 -6.43 50.90
N GLY A 113 -12.67 -6.33 49.60
CA GLY A 113 -13.59 -6.67 48.51
C GLY A 113 -13.51 -8.11 48.00
N LEU A 114 -12.60 -8.94 48.55
CA LEU A 114 -12.28 -10.28 48.02
C LEU A 114 -12.69 -11.45 48.93
N THR A 115 -13.49 -11.20 49.97
CA THR A 115 -14.09 -12.22 50.86
C THR A 115 -15.61 -12.13 50.84
#